data_AF-A0A2P6PE32-F1
#
_entry.id   AF-A0A2P6PE32-F1
#
_cell.length_a   1.000
_cell.length_b   1.000
_cell.length_c   1.000
_cell.angle_alpha   90.00
_cell.angle_beta   90.00
_cell.angle_gamma   90.00
#
_symmetry.space_group_name_H-M   'P 1'
#
loop_
_entity.id
_entity.type
_entity.pdbx_description
1 polymer ?
#
loop_
_entity_poly.entity_id
_entity_poly.type
_entity_poly.pdbx_seq_one_letter_code
_entity_poly.pdbx_strand_id
1 'polypeptide(L)'
;MRSCLDEGVHWGIQNGLHLSRSTIVYFKHNDMESLRNTLEEITLKNKRAKKLRRYIVVEAVFQNSGQIALLGEIVKLKEKYRFRVLLDESNSFGVLGKAGRGLTEFCRVLVEKIDIITAAMGHTLAAEGGFCTGSARVTDHQLCRYFSRREEQT
;
A
#
# COMPACT_ATOMS: atom_id res chain seq x y z
N MET A 1 -7.22 13.07 -1.97
CA MET A 1 -6.97 11.62 -1.78
C MET A 1 -7.05 11.34 -0.29
N ARG A 2 -7.60 10.19 0.13
CA ARG A 2 -7.64 9.78 1.54
C ARG A 2 -6.90 8.47 1.72
N SER A 3 -6.06 8.39 2.74
CA SER A 3 -5.24 7.22 3.02
C SER A 3 -5.43 6.82 4.47
N CYS A 4 -5.86 5.58 4.68
CA CYS A 4 -5.88 4.92 5.98
C CYS A 4 -4.50 4.28 6.18
N LEU A 5 -3.79 4.66 7.24
CA LEU A 5 -2.42 4.23 7.49
C LEU A 5 -2.34 3.53 8.85
N ASP A 6 -1.67 2.39 8.90
CA ASP A 6 -1.35 1.74 10.17
C ASP A 6 -0.30 2.57 10.91
N GLU A 7 -0.50 2.83 12.20
CA GLU A 7 0.42 3.65 13.01
C GLU A 7 1.84 3.07 13.14
N GLY A 8 2.00 1.76 12.95
CA GLY A 8 3.28 1.06 13.04
C GLY A 8 4.13 1.10 11.76
N VAL A 9 3.61 1.70 10.69
CA VAL A 9 4.30 1.80 9.40
C VAL A 9 5.57 2.66 9.51
N HIS A 10 6.60 2.28 8.78
CA HIS A 10 7.89 2.91 8.65
C HIS A 10 7.78 4.40 8.29
N TRP A 11 8.70 5.18 8.87
CA TRP A 11 8.73 6.64 8.76
C TRP A 11 8.77 7.12 7.30
N GLY A 12 9.44 6.39 6.41
CA GLY A 12 9.55 6.73 4.99
C GLY A 12 8.18 6.79 4.29
N ILE A 13 7.29 5.83 4.58
CA ILE A 13 5.93 5.81 4.01
C ILE A 13 5.09 6.95 4.61
N GLN A 14 5.21 7.19 5.92
CA GLN A 14 4.50 8.30 6.58
C GLN A 14 4.89 9.64 5.94
N ASN A 15 6.18 9.86 5.70
CA ASN A 15 6.70 11.05 5.03
C ASN A 15 6.23 11.14 3.57
N GLY A 16 6.24 10.03 2.82
CA GLY A 16 5.72 10.00 1.46
C GLY A 16 4.23 10.39 1.38
N LEU A 17 3.42 9.90 2.32
CA LEU A 17 2.01 10.27 2.41
C LEU A 17 1.80 11.73 2.81
N HIS A 18 2.64 12.26 3.69
CA HIS A 18 2.62 13.68 4.06
C HIS A 18 2.95 14.58 2.85
N LEU A 19 4.03 14.26 2.12
CA LEU A 19 4.44 14.99 0.91
C LEU A 19 3.39 14.92 -0.20
N SER A 20 2.64 13.82 -0.30
CA SER A 20 1.54 13.66 -1.27
C SER A 20 0.34 14.59 -1.01
N ARG A 21 0.32 15.33 0.12
CA ARG A 21 -0.81 16.16 0.58
C ARG A 21 -2.11 15.37 0.67
N SER A 22 -2.01 14.08 0.95
CA SER A 22 -3.17 13.22 1.20
C SER A 22 -3.74 13.48 2.59
N THR A 23 -5.06 13.33 2.76
CA THR A 23 -5.65 13.32 4.10
C THR A 23 -5.38 11.96 4.72
N ILE A 24 -4.49 11.94 5.70
CA ILE A 24 -4.06 10.73 6.42
C ILE A 24 -5.01 10.51 7.59
N VAL A 25 -5.47 9.26 7.74
CA VAL A 25 -6.22 8.83 8.93
C VAL A 25 -5.52 7.59 9.47
N TYR A 26 -5.09 7.65 10.72
CA TYR A 26 -4.41 6.53 11.35
C TYR A 26 -5.43 5.54 11.94
N PHE A 27 -5.07 4.26 11.91
CA PHE A 27 -5.72 3.22 12.70
C PHE A 27 -4.68 2.52 13.58
N LYS A 28 -5.14 1.91 14.67
CA LYS A 28 -4.26 1.25 15.64
C LYS A 28 -3.49 0.10 15.01
N HIS A 29 -2.26 -0.10 15.48
CA HIS A 29 -1.33 -1.06 14.90
C HIS A 29 -1.90 -2.48 14.91
N ASN A 30 -2.02 -3.07 13.72
CA ASN A 30 -2.52 -4.43 13.52
C ASN A 30 -3.93 -4.70 14.11
N ASP A 31 -4.72 -3.65 14.35
CA ASP A 31 -6.08 -3.73 14.90
C ASP A 31 -7.13 -3.58 13.78
N MET A 32 -7.72 -4.72 13.41
CA MET A 32 -8.70 -4.81 12.33
C MET A 32 -10.06 -4.18 12.69
N GLU A 33 -10.39 -4.09 13.98
CA GLU A 33 -11.60 -3.42 14.44
C GLU A 33 -11.43 -1.90 14.35
N SER A 34 -10.26 -1.38 14.76
CA SER A 34 -9.88 0.02 14.54
C SER A 34 -9.93 0.37 13.05
N LEU A 35 -9.32 -0.45 12.20
CA LEU A 35 -9.36 -0.24 10.74
C LEU A 35 -10.81 -0.22 10.23
N ARG A 36 -11.64 -1.18 10.64
CA ARG A 36 -13.06 -1.23 10.23
C ARG A 36 -13.79 0.05 10.60
N ASN A 37 -13.64 0.53 11.84
CA ASN A 37 -14.29 1.75 12.33
C ASN A 37 -13.85 2.97 11.52
N THR A 38 -12.55 3.11 11.25
CA THR A 38 -12.00 4.17 10.41
C THR A 38 -12.56 4.14 8.98
N LEU A 39 -12.64 2.95 8.36
CA LEU A 39 -13.19 2.79 7.00
C LEU A 39 -14.68 3.14 6.94
N GLU A 40 -15.44 2.76 7.97
CA GLU A 40 -16.86 3.05 8.10
C GLU A 40 -17.10 4.55 8.25
N GLU A 41 -16.36 5.22 9.14
CA GLU A 41 -16.42 6.66 9.34
C GLU A 41 -16.12 7.44 8.05
N ILE A 42 -15.04 7.07 7.33
CA ILE A 42 -14.66 7.71 6.07
C ILE A 42 -15.74 7.53 5.00
N THR A 43 -16.38 6.36 4.97
CA THR A 43 -17.44 6.02 4.01
C THR A 43 -18.71 6.81 4.32
N LEU A 44 -19.10 6.92 5.59
CA LEU A 44 -20.27 7.69 6.02
C LEU A 44 -20.12 9.20 5.76
N LYS A 45 -18.94 9.77 6.04
CA LYS A 45 -18.66 11.20 5.83
C LYS A 45 -18.67 11.62 4.36
N ASN A 46 -18.57 10.69 3.41
CA ASN A 46 -18.42 11.02 2.00
C ASN A 46 -19.44 10.31 1.10
N LYS A 47 -20.69 10.80 1.07
CA LYS A 47 -21.71 10.32 0.12
C LYS A 47 -21.31 10.51 -1.36
N ARG A 48 -20.35 11.39 -1.67
CA ARG A 48 -19.71 11.54 -3.01
C ARG A 48 -18.60 10.51 -3.28
N ALA A 49 -18.62 9.36 -2.60
CA ALA A 49 -17.59 8.31 -2.61
C ALA A 49 -17.16 7.81 -4.01
N LYS A 50 -18.01 7.91 -5.03
CA LYS A 50 -17.70 7.41 -6.39
C LYS A 50 -16.47 8.05 -7.05
N LYS A 51 -16.05 9.26 -6.65
CA LYS A 51 -14.91 9.97 -7.30
C LYS A 51 -13.63 10.05 -6.45
N LEU A 52 -13.64 9.62 -5.19
CA LEU A 52 -12.49 9.77 -4.30
C LEU A 52 -11.59 8.53 -4.35
N ARG A 53 -10.31 8.74 -4.67
CA ARG A 53 -9.27 7.72 -4.51
C ARG A 53 -8.99 7.52 -3.02
N ARG A 54 -9.23 6.31 -2.54
CA ARG A 54 -9.08 5.89 -1.13
C ARG A 54 -8.12 4.70 -1.05
N TYR A 55 -7.15 4.78 -0.16
CA TYR A 55 -6.11 3.77 0.00
C TYR A 55 -6.06 3.28 1.45
N ILE A 56 -5.75 2.00 1.62
CA ILE A 56 -5.30 1.39 2.87
C ILE A 56 -3.82 1.11 2.66
N VAL A 57 -2.98 1.61 3.54
CA VAL A 57 -1.52 1.53 3.45
C VAL A 57 -1.02 0.73 4.65
N VAL A 58 -0.34 -0.38 4.36
CA VAL A 58 0.14 -1.33 5.36
C VAL A 58 1.48 -1.91 4.94
N GLU A 59 2.29 -2.29 5.93
CA GLU A 59 3.48 -3.12 5.70
C GLU A 59 3.12 -4.57 5.86
N ALA A 60 3.73 -5.43 5.05
CA ALA A 60 3.58 -6.86 5.16
C ALA A 60 4.22 -7.39 6.47
N VAL A 61 5.47 -7.00 6.70
CA VAL A 61 6.20 -7.24 7.95
C VAL A 61 6.67 -5.89 8.45
N PHE A 62 6.12 -5.48 9.59
CA PHE A 62 6.38 -4.16 10.14
C PHE A 62 7.80 -4.07 10.66
N GLN A 63 8.58 -3.13 10.14
CA GLN A 63 10.01 -3.03 10.49
C GLN A 63 10.25 -2.82 11.98
N ASN A 64 9.37 -2.04 12.64
CA ASN A 64 9.57 -1.64 14.03
C ASN A 64 9.12 -2.73 15.03
N SER A 65 8.05 -3.47 14.73
CA SER A 65 7.46 -4.44 15.65
C SER A 65 7.76 -5.90 15.27
N GLY A 66 8.17 -6.17 14.03
CA GLY A 66 8.31 -7.51 13.47
C GLY A 66 6.99 -8.25 13.28
N GLN A 67 5.85 -7.60 13.53
CA GLN A 67 4.53 -8.22 13.36
C GLN A 67 4.19 -8.38 11.87
N ILE A 68 3.38 -9.39 11.58
CA ILE A 68 2.87 -9.67 10.24
C ILE A 68 1.46 -9.09 10.12
N ALA A 69 1.19 -8.37 9.03
CA ALA A 69 -0.14 -7.83 8.78
C ALA A 69 -1.18 -8.93 8.50
N LEU A 70 -2.40 -8.73 9.01
CA LEU A 70 -3.55 -9.61 8.80
C LEU A 70 -4.16 -9.43 7.40
N LEU A 71 -3.39 -9.75 6.36
CA LEU A 71 -3.72 -9.48 4.95
C LEU A 71 -5.09 -10.03 4.52
N GLY A 72 -5.46 -11.23 4.99
CA GLY A 72 -6.75 -11.84 4.67
C GLY A 72 -7.96 -11.01 5.13
N GLU A 73 -7.86 -10.36 6.31
CA GLU A 73 -8.92 -9.50 6.83
C GLU A 73 -8.92 -8.13 6.16
N ILE A 74 -7.73 -7.57 5.91
CA ILE A 74 -7.57 -6.30 5.19
C ILE A 74 -8.22 -6.40 3.81
N VAL A 75 -8.02 -7.51 3.10
CA VAL A 75 -8.64 -7.76 1.79
C VAL A 75 -10.16 -7.87 1.89
N LYS A 76 -10.71 -8.54 2.90
CA LYS A 76 -12.18 -8.57 3.12
C LYS A 76 -12.74 -7.16 3.33
N LEU A 77 -12.07 -6.34 4.15
CA LEU A 77 -12.49 -4.96 4.39
C LEU A 77 -12.34 -4.08 3.15
N LYS A 78 -11.26 -4.24 2.38
CA LYS A 78 -11.05 -3.46 1.15
C LYS A 78 -12.20 -3.69 0.16
N GLU A 79 -12.63 -4.94 -0.02
CA GLU A 79 -13.69 -5.32 -0.94
C GLU A 79 -15.04 -4.75 -0.46
N LYS A 80 -15.34 -4.86 0.84
CA LYS A 80 -16.55 -4.34 1.47
C LYS A 80 -16.69 -2.82 1.31
N TYR A 81 -15.65 -2.05 1.63
CA TYR A 81 -15.72 -0.58 1.63
C TYR A 81 -15.24 0.06 0.30
N ARG A 82 -14.79 -0.75 -0.67
CA ARG A 82 -14.23 -0.34 -1.97
C ARG A 82 -13.02 0.61 -1.81
N PHE A 83 -12.03 0.14 -1.06
CA PHE A 83 -10.73 0.78 -0.91
C PHE A 83 -9.68 0.03 -1.73
N ARG A 84 -8.59 0.72 -2.07
CA ARG A 84 -7.40 0.12 -2.70
C ARG A 84 -6.37 -0.18 -1.62
N VAL A 85 -5.61 -1.26 -1.75
CA VAL A 85 -4.53 -1.60 -0.81
C VAL A 85 -3.19 -1.31 -1.45
N LEU A 86 -2.37 -0.53 -0.74
CA LEU A 86 -0.93 -0.36 -0.98
C LEU A 86 -0.21 -1.18 0.10
N LEU A 87 0.41 -2.28 -0.32
CA LEU A 87 1.17 -3.17 0.55
C LEU A 87 2.66 -2.94 0.33
N ASP A 88 3.41 -2.63 1.39
CA ASP A 88 4.87 -2.65 1.34
C ASP A 88 5.42 -4.01 1.77
N GLU A 89 6.13 -4.68 0.87
CA GLU A 89 6.72 -6.00 1.01
C GLU A 89 8.25 -5.95 1.21
N SER A 90 8.83 -4.78 1.53
CA SER A 90 10.29 -4.61 1.70
C SER A 90 10.94 -5.60 2.66
N ASN A 91 10.24 -6.01 3.73
CA ASN A 91 10.75 -6.93 4.76
C ASN A 91 10.26 -8.39 4.61
N SER A 92 9.37 -8.65 3.66
CA SER A 92 8.74 -9.95 3.46
C SER A 92 9.13 -10.58 2.13
N PHE A 93 9.43 -9.78 1.12
CA PHE A 93 9.87 -10.24 -0.19
C PHE A 93 11.17 -11.03 -0.10
N GLY A 94 11.18 -12.24 -0.67
CA GLY A 94 12.29 -13.18 -0.59
C GLY A 94 12.45 -13.90 0.76
N VAL A 95 11.66 -13.55 1.78
CA VAL A 95 11.71 -14.16 3.12
C VAL A 95 10.46 -15.00 3.40
N LEU A 96 9.27 -14.45 3.13
CA LEU A 96 7.99 -15.11 3.37
C LEU A 96 7.50 -15.87 2.14
N GLY A 97 6.80 -16.98 2.40
CA GLY A 97 6.30 -17.88 1.37
C GLY A 97 7.33 -18.93 0.95
N LYS A 98 6.87 -20.10 0.49
CA LYS A 98 7.76 -21.21 0.13
C LYS A 98 8.66 -20.86 -1.06
N ALA A 99 8.14 -20.07 -2.00
CA ALA A 99 8.89 -19.57 -3.16
C ALA A 99 9.44 -18.14 -2.93
N GLY A 100 9.32 -17.58 -1.72
CA GLY A 100 9.79 -16.23 -1.41
C GLY A 100 8.98 -15.10 -2.06
N ARG A 101 7.74 -15.34 -2.50
CA ARG A 101 6.92 -14.30 -3.16
C ARG A 101 6.36 -13.26 -2.19
N GLY A 102 6.55 -13.44 -0.88
CA GLY A 102 6.14 -12.50 0.14
C GLY A 102 4.88 -12.92 0.90
N LEU A 103 4.23 -11.93 1.52
CA LEU A 103 3.09 -12.13 2.41
C LEU A 103 1.86 -12.67 1.69
N THR A 104 1.66 -12.27 0.43
CA THR A 104 0.57 -12.80 -0.41
C THR A 104 0.60 -14.32 -0.50
N GLU A 105 1.77 -14.91 -0.73
CA GLU A 105 1.97 -16.36 -0.77
C GLU A 105 1.78 -16.98 0.62
N PHE A 106 2.36 -16.38 1.66
CA PHE A 106 2.26 -16.88 3.03
C PHE A 106 0.80 -16.96 3.52
N CYS A 107 0.00 -15.92 3.26
CA CYS A 107 -1.41 -15.87 3.63
C CYS A 107 -2.36 -16.55 2.63
N ARG A 108 -1.84 -17.14 1.54
CA ARG A 108 -2.63 -17.74 0.45
C ARG A 108 -3.65 -16.76 -0.16
N VAL A 109 -3.27 -15.50 -0.26
CA VAL A 109 -4.06 -14.43 -0.87
C VAL A 109 -3.58 -14.25 -2.31
N LEU A 110 -4.52 -14.20 -3.26
CA LEU A 110 -4.20 -13.92 -4.66
C LEU A 110 -3.59 -12.51 -4.78
N VAL A 111 -2.47 -12.41 -5.49
CA VAL A 111 -1.75 -11.13 -5.72
C VAL A 111 -2.66 -10.09 -6.40
N GLU A 112 -3.59 -10.52 -7.24
CA GLU A 112 -4.59 -9.66 -7.90
C GLU A 112 -5.52 -8.94 -6.93
N LYS A 113 -5.65 -9.46 -5.70
CA LYS A 113 -6.38 -8.80 -4.61
C LYS A 113 -5.56 -7.71 -3.93
N ILE A 114 -4.38 -7.35 -4.43
CA ILE A 114 -3.62 -6.20 -3.97
C ILE A 114 -3.48 -5.22 -5.13
N ASP A 115 -3.79 -3.94 -4.87
CA ASP A 115 -3.83 -2.94 -5.95
C ASP A 115 -2.42 -2.44 -6.30
N ILE A 116 -1.59 -2.25 -5.27
CA ILE A 116 -0.21 -1.80 -5.37
C ILE A 116 0.64 -2.58 -4.37
N ILE A 117 1.72 -3.17 -4.84
CA ILE A 117 2.77 -3.75 -4.00
C ILE A 117 4.05 -2.95 -4.23
N THR A 118 4.67 -2.48 -3.17
CA THR A 118 5.99 -1.82 -3.20
C THR A 118 7.00 -2.67 -2.44
N ALA A 119 8.27 -2.65 -2.84
CA ALA A 119 9.33 -3.25 -2.04
C ALA A 119 10.68 -2.58 -2.34
N ALA A 120 11.49 -2.41 -1.29
CA ALA A 120 12.89 -2.04 -1.41
C ALA A 120 13.74 -3.26 -1.78
N MET A 121 14.73 -3.05 -2.66
CA MET A 121 15.70 -4.08 -3.05
C MET A 121 16.90 -4.13 -2.10
N GLY A 122 17.06 -3.13 -1.22
CA GLY A 122 18.18 -3.01 -0.29
C GLY A 122 18.25 -4.07 0.80
N HIS A 123 17.15 -4.79 1.03
CA HIS A 123 17.07 -5.79 2.10
C HIS A 123 17.46 -7.15 1.52
N THR A 124 16.49 -8.01 1.21
CA THR A 124 16.75 -9.39 0.79
C THR A 124 17.58 -9.52 -0.49
N LEU A 125 17.49 -8.56 -1.41
CA LEU A 125 18.23 -8.60 -2.68
C LEU A 125 19.64 -7.98 -2.60
N ALA A 126 20.00 -7.37 -1.46
CA ALA A 126 21.27 -6.67 -1.26
C ALA A 126 21.66 -5.73 -2.42
N ALA A 127 20.65 -5.10 -3.03
CA ALA A 127 20.81 -4.23 -4.21
C ALA A 127 20.23 -2.84 -3.93
N GLU A 128 20.63 -1.83 -4.70
CA GLU A 128 20.08 -0.49 -4.52
C GLU A 128 18.81 -0.29 -5.36
N GLY A 129 17.83 0.43 -4.80
CA GLY A 129 16.58 0.77 -5.47
C GLY A 129 15.34 0.09 -4.87
N GLY A 130 14.24 0.18 -5.60
CA GLY A 130 12.95 -0.38 -5.21
C GLY A 130 12.05 -0.54 -6.41
N PHE A 131 11.04 -1.40 -6.28
CA PHE A 131 10.05 -1.62 -7.33
C PHE A 131 8.64 -1.43 -6.80
N CYS A 132 7.74 -1.14 -7.73
CA CYS A 132 6.32 -1.03 -7.50
C CYS A 132 5.59 -1.84 -8.58
N THR A 133 4.74 -2.77 -8.17
CA THR A 133 3.93 -3.58 -9.07
C THR A 133 2.44 -3.38 -8.77
N GLY A 134 1.62 -3.52 -9.79
CA GLY A 134 0.18 -3.29 -9.73
C GLY A 134 -0.43 -3.45 -11.12
N SER A 135 -1.70 -3.11 -11.26
CA SER A 135 -2.34 -3.12 -12.59
C SER A 135 -1.62 -2.17 -13.56
N ALA A 136 -1.56 -2.49 -14.85
CA ALA A 136 -0.91 -1.66 -15.87
C ALA A 136 -1.35 -0.19 -15.83
N ARG A 137 -2.64 0.06 -15.54
CA ARG A 137 -3.20 1.42 -15.37
C ARG A 137 -2.59 2.18 -14.19
N VAL A 138 -2.27 1.48 -13.11
CA VAL A 138 -1.66 2.07 -11.92
C VAL A 138 -0.17 2.31 -12.17
N THR A 139 0.53 1.33 -12.74
CA THR A 139 1.95 1.44 -13.08
C THR A 139 2.23 2.56 -14.10
N ASP A 140 1.40 2.71 -15.13
CA ASP A 140 1.54 3.80 -16.13
C ASP A 140 1.32 5.20 -15.52
N HIS A 141 0.51 5.29 -14.46
CA HIS A 141 0.31 6.53 -13.71
C HIS A 141 1.42 6.81 -12.67
N GLN A 142 2.18 5.78 -12.28
CA GLN A 142 3.27 5.85 -11.31
C GLN A 142 4.64 6.10 -11.96
N LEU A 143 4.78 5.82 -13.26
CA LEU A 143 5.91 6.31 -14.04
C LEU A 143 5.93 7.83 -13.91
N CYS A 144 6.93 8.36 -13.20
CA CYS A 144 7.42 9.71 -13.45
C CYS A 144 7.81 9.74 -14.92
N ARG A 145 6.88 10.09 -15.81
CA ARG A 145 7.22 10.58 -17.13
C ARG A 145 8.02 11.85 -16.87
N TYR A 146 9.34 11.72 -16.80
CA TYR A 146 10.23 12.79 -17.21
C TYR A 146 9.90 13.06 -18.68
N PHE A 147 8.87 13.85 -18.92
CA PHE A 147 8.72 14.56 -20.17
C PHE A 147 9.87 15.57 -20.19
N SER A 148 11.02 15.15 -20.70
CA SER A 148 11.81 16.08 -21.49
C SER A 148 10.91 16.44 -22.67
N ARG A 149 10.21 17.57 -22.58
CA ARG A 149 9.77 18.28 -23.77
C ARG A 149 11.06 18.62 -24.50
N ARG A 150 11.45 17.79 -25.48
CA ARG A 150 12.21 18.31 -26.61
C ARG A 150 11.25 19.27 -27.29
N GLU A 151 11.55 20.57 -27.17
CA GLU A 151 10.98 21.56 -28.06
C GLU A 151 11.42 21.17 -29.48
N GLU A 152 10.50 20.61 -30.26
CA GLU A 152 10.56 20.72 -31.71
C GLU A 152 10.09 22.14 -32.05
N GLN A 153 11.03 23.09 -32.02
CA GLN A 153 10.96 24.32 -32.79
C GLN A 153 12.37 24.65 -33.27
N THR A 154 12.70 24.23 -34.50
CA THR A 154 13.29 25.07 -35.56
C THR A 154 13.38 24.28 -36.85
#